data_AF-A0A9E5NNM0-F1
#
_entry.id   AF-A0A9E5NNM0-F1
#
_cell.length_a   1.000
_cell.length_b   1.000
_cell.length_c   1.000
_cell.angle_alpha   90.00
_cell.angle_beta   90.00
_cell.angle_gamma   90.00
#
_symmetry.space_group_name_H-M   'P 1'
#
loop_
_entity.id
_entity.type
_entity.pdbx_description
1 polymer ?
#
loop_
_entity_poly.entity_id
_entity_poly.type
_entity_poly.pdbx_seq_one_letter_code
_entity_poly.pdbx_strand_id
1 'polypeptide(L)'
;MLLGFNGATTMKADLPMDIAAAGQAGFKALEIWAAKMDKYLADHTAADLAALFDQHGVRPVSINSIEFITFRPPAEYESIKARCQELCEISRALGCDKIVVVPSPTPEDGATREEIQAESVKVLRELAEIAKPYDVKLAFEFLGFGWCSVRTLEQCWEIVKETNRANVGLVIDTCHFYAGGSTLPSIERVDPKKILIFHINDVEERPRETIEDAHR
;
A
#
# COMPACT_ATOMS: atom_id res chain seq x y z
N MET A 1 -13.26 -12.97 -8.20
CA MET A 1 -12.57 -11.93 -7.42
C MET A 1 -12.28 -12.49 -6.05
N LEU A 2 -11.06 -12.34 -5.53
CA LEU A 2 -10.75 -12.76 -4.17
C LEU A 2 -11.12 -11.62 -3.21
N LEU A 3 -11.88 -11.92 -2.17
CA LEU A 3 -12.19 -10.97 -1.10
C LEU A 3 -11.13 -11.07 0.00
N GLY A 4 -10.56 -9.93 0.36
CA GLY A 4 -9.56 -9.80 1.41
C GLY A 4 -10.05 -8.90 2.54
N PHE A 5 -9.56 -9.17 3.75
CA PHE A 5 -9.75 -8.34 4.93
C PHE A 5 -8.52 -7.44 5.13
N ASN A 6 -8.70 -6.13 5.21
CA ASN A 6 -7.60 -5.23 5.54
C ASN A 6 -7.44 -5.15 7.07
N GLY A 7 -6.25 -5.43 7.61
CA GLY A 7 -5.98 -5.39 9.06
C GLY A 7 -6.22 -4.01 9.71
N ALA A 8 -6.26 -2.93 8.93
CA ALA A 8 -6.67 -1.61 9.41
C ALA A 8 -8.15 -1.56 9.84
N THR A 9 -9.02 -2.42 9.32
CA THR A 9 -10.45 -2.50 9.69
C THR A 9 -10.65 -2.76 11.19
N THR A 10 -9.71 -3.47 11.81
CA THR A 10 -9.71 -3.83 13.24
C THR A 10 -8.51 -3.22 13.95
N MET A 11 -8.30 -1.90 13.83
CA MET A 11 -7.10 -1.20 14.33
C MET A 11 -6.68 -1.57 15.78
N LYS A 12 -7.64 -1.90 16.65
CA LYS A 12 -7.42 -2.23 18.06
C LYS A 12 -7.05 -3.70 18.32
N ALA A 13 -7.23 -4.58 17.35
CA ALA A 13 -6.89 -5.99 17.44
C ALA A 13 -5.43 -6.24 17.04
N ASP A 14 -4.84 -7.33 17.48
CA ASP A 14 -3.52 -7.77 17.01
C ASP A 14 -3.62 -8.61 15.71
N LEU A 15 -2.47 -8.93 15.12
CA LEU A 15 -2.43 -9.68 13.85
C LEU A 15 -3.06 -11.09 13.98
N PRO A 16 -2.82 -11.87 15.06
CA PRO A 16 -3.53 -13.14 15.24
C PRO A 16 -5.05 -13.01 15.28
N MET A 17 -5.58 -12.00 15.97
CA MET A 17 -7.02 -11.74 16.00
C MET A 17 -7.55 -11.37 14.61
N ASP A 18 -6.83 -10.55 13.84
CA ASP A 18 -7.22 -10.21 12.47
C ASP A 18 -7.32 -11.46 11.57
N ILE A 19 -6.30 -12.34 11.63
CA ILE A 19 -6.24 -13.59 10.85
C ILE A 19 -7.39 -14.53 11.23
N ALA A 20 -7.61 -14.72 12.53
CA ALA A 20 -8.69 -15.56 13.03
C ALA A 20 -10.07 -15.01 12.65
N ALA A 21 -10.30 -13.71 12.82
CA ALA A 21 -11.55 -13.05 12.47
C ALA A 21 -11.83 -13.13 10.97
N ALA A 22 -10.81 -12.89 10.12
CA ALA A 22 -10.93 -13.01 8.67
C ALA A 22 -11.37 -14.43 8.26
N GLY A 23 -10.71 -15.46 8.81
CA GLY A 23 -11.05 -16.86 8.51
C GLY A 23 -12.47 -17.24 8.97
N GLN A 24 -12.85 -16.83 10.18
CA GLN A 24 -14.20 -17.08 10.73
C GLN A 24 -15.29 -16.36 9.95
N ALA A 25 -15.03 -15.15 9.47
CA ALA A 25 -15.95 -14.38 8.63
C ALA A 25 -16.00 -14.86 7.17
N GLY A 26 -15.18 -15.85 6.80
CA GLY A 26 -15.18 -16.47 5.47
C GLY A 26 -14.28 -15.78 4.45
N PHE A 27 -13.48 -14.78 4.84
CA PHE A 27 -12.45 -14.23 3.97
C PHE A 27 -11.38 -15.27 3.70
N LYS A 28 -10.78 -15.17 2.51
CA LYS A 28 -9.70 -16.07 2.07
C LYS A 28 -8.36 -15.36 1.90
N ALA A 29 -8.35 -14.03 2.07
CA ALA A 29 -7.14 -13.22 2.03
C ALA A 29 -7.15 -12.18 3.15
N LEU A 30 -5.96 -11.72 3.52
CA LEU A 30 -5.76 -10.62 4.44
C LEU A 30 -4.61 -9.73 3.96
N GLU A 31 -4.82 -8.42 3.98
CA GLU A 31 -3.74 -7.43 3.86
C GLU A 31 -3.19 -7.14 5.24
N ILE A 32 -1.91 -7.44 5.44
CA ILE A 32 -1.22 -7.36 6.73
C ILE A 32 -0.88 -5.90 6.99
N TRP A 33 -1.27 -5.35 8.15
CA TRP A 33 -0.73 -4.08 8.59
C TRP A 33 0.66 -4.28 9.20
N ALA A 34 1.69 -3.69 8.59
CA ALA A 34 3.11 -3.88 8.90
C ALA A 34 3.42 -3.63 10.38
N ALA A 35 2.81 -2.62 10.99
CA ALA A 35 2.99 -2.34 12.42
C ALA A 35 2.48 -3.48 13.33
N LYS A 36 1.41 -4.18 12.95
CA LYS A 36 0.93 -5.37 13.68
C LYS A 36 1.83 -6.57 13.43
N MET A 37 2.36 -6.70 12.21
CA MET A 37 3.33 -7.72 11.85
C MET A 37 4.64 -7.57 12.64
N ASP A 38 5.20 -6.37 12.71
CA ASP A 38 6.44 -6.10 13.46
C ASP A 38 6.27 -6.45 14.93
N LYS A 39 5.12 -6.11 15.54
CA LYS A 39 4.79 -6.51 16.92
C LYS A 39 4.73 -8.03 17.09
N TYR A 40 4.12 -8.74 16.14
CA TYR A 40 4.06 -10.19 16.19
C TYR A 40 5.45 -10.83 16.05
N LEU A 41 6.24 -10.36 15.08
CA LEU A 41 7.58 -10.87 14.77
C LEU A 41 8.66 -10.49 15.80
N ALA A 42 8.34 -9.61 16.76
CA ALA A 42 9.24 -9.32 17.88
C ALA A 42 9.53 -10.57 18.73
N ASP A 43 8.54 -11.44 18.90
CA ASP A 43 8.62 -12.66 19.73
C ASP A 43 8.30 -13.96 18.95
N HIS A 44 8.01 -13.87 17.66
CA HIS A 44 7.65 -14.99 16.78
C HIS A 44 8.42 -14.94 15.46
N THR A 45 8.49 -16.07 14.76
CA THR A 45 9.14 -16.15 13.45
C THR A 45 8.16 -15.96 12.29
N ALA A 46 8.67 -15.68 11.09
CA ALA A 46 7.86 -15.67 9.88
C ALA A 46 7.22 -17.05 9.59
N ALA A 47 7.86 -18.14 10.03
CA ALA A 47 7.29 -19.48 9.90
C ALA A 47 6.08 -19.68 10.83
N ASP A 48 6.11 -19.14 12.04
CA ASP A 48 4.97 -19.16 12.96
C ASP A 48 3.80 -18.37 12.36
N LEU A 49 4.09 -17.21 11.76
CA LEU A 49 3.07 -16.39 11.09
C LEU A 49 2.46 -17.11 9.88
N ALA A 50 3.28 -17.78 9.05
CA ALA A 50 2.80 -18.58 7.93
C ALA A 50 1.88 -19.73 8.40
N ALA A 51 2.28 -20.45 9.45
CA ALA A 51 1.48 -21.52 10.04
C ALA A 51 0.14 -21.00 10.58
N LEU A 52 0.12 -19.79 11.16
CA LEU A 52 -1.10 -19.14 11.65
C LEU A 52 -2.08 -18.81 10.50
N PHE A 53 -1.56 -18.30 9.38
CA PHE A 53 -2.36 -18.09 8.17
C PHE A 53 -2.98 -19.41 7.65
N ASP A 54 -2.16 -20.45 7.55
CA ASP A 54 -2.60 -21.79 7.11
C ASP A 54 -3.67 -22.38 8.04
N GLN A 55 -3.48 -22.26 9.36
CA GLN A 55 -4.43 -22.73 10.37
C GLN A 55 -5.83 -22.13 10.20
N HIS A 56 -5.91 -20.86 9.81
CA HIS A 56 -7.17 -20.15 9.62
C HIS A 56 -7.69 -20.18 8.18
N GLY A 57 -6.96 -20.81 7.24
CA GLY A 57 -7.34 -20.89 5.83
C GLY A 57 -7.43 -19.52 5.15
N VAL A 58 -6.57 -18.59 5.58
CA VAL A 58 -6.46 -17.22 5.06
C VAL A 58 -5.06 -17.07 4.49
N ARG A 59 -4.92 -16.47 3.30
CA ARG A 59 -3.60 -16.18 2.73
C ARG A 59 -3.22 -14.70 2.91
N PRO A 60 -1.96 -14.36 3.18
CA PRO A 60 -1.52 -12.98 3.07
C PRO A 60 -1.58 -12.53 1.60
N VAL A 61 -2.06 -11.31 1.34
CA VAL A 61 -2.20 -10.76 -0.03
C VAL A 61 -1.26 -9.59 -0.31
N SER A 62 -0.94 -8.83 0.73
CA SER A 62 -0.06 -7.66 0.70
C SER A 62 0.38 -7.32 2.11
N ILE A 63 1.52 -6.63 2.23
CA ILE A 63 1.94 -5.95 3.45
C ILE A 63 1.70 -4.45 3.25
N ASN A 64 0.84 -3.86 4.06
CA ASN A 64 0.53 -2.44 4.09
C ASN A 64 1.16 -1.81 5.33
N SER A 65 2.04 -0.81 5.24
CA SER A 65 2.67 -0.27 4.04
C SER A 65 4.07 0.24 4.42
N ILE A 66 4.82 0.70 3.42
CA ILE A 66 5.93 1.63 3.62
C ILE A 66 5.38 3.03 3.38
N GLU A 67 5.26 3.80 4.46
CA GLU A 67 4.66 5.13 4.43
C GLU A 67 5.69 6.21 4.06
N PHE A 68 5.22 7.25 3.37
CA PHE A 68 5.97 8.48 3.08
C PHE A 68 7.31 8.24 2.36
N ILE A 69 7.26 7.62 1.18
CA ILE A 69 8.47 7.22 0.45
C ILE A 69 9.17 8.35 -0.32
N THR A 70 8.49 9.46 -0.63
CA THR A 70 9.00 10.55 -1.48
C THR A 70 9.49 11.75 -0.68
N PHE A 71 10.34 12.61 -1.26
CA PHE A 71 10.77 13.87 -0.62
C PHE A 71 11.42 13.67 0.76
N ARG A 72 12.14 12.56 0.97
CA ARG A 72 12.77 12.26 2.25
C ARG A 72 14.23 12.71 2.28
N PRO A 73 14.70 13.22 3.43
CA PRO A 73 16.12 13.42 3.66
C PRO A 73 16.93 12.14 3.40
N PRO A 74 18.19 12.23 2.95
CA PRO A 74 18.98 11.06 2.56
C PRO A 74 19.03 9.94 3.62
N ALA A 75 19.23 10.27 4.90
CA ALA A 75 19.31 9.28 5.97
C ALA A 75 18.00 8.51 6.20
N GLU A 76 16.87 9.20 6.10
CA GLU A 76 15.55 8.59 6.23
C GLU A 76 15.22 7.75 5.00
N TYR A 77 15.63 8.21 3.82
CA TYR A 77 15.45 7.46 2.59
C TYR A 77 16.26 6.16 2.55
N GLU A 78 17.49 6.15 3.09
CA GLU A 78 18.22 4.90 3.31
C GLU A 78 17.47 3.95 4.25
N SER A 79 16.80 4.48 5.28
CA SER A 79 15.98 3.67 6.18
C SER A 79 14.75 3.07 5.48
N ILE A 80 14.13 3.82 4.56
CA ILE A 80 13.02 3.34 3.70
C ILE A 80 13.48 2.22 2.78
N LYS A 81 14.67 2.34 2.18
CA LYS A 81 15.26 1.29 1.35
C LYS A 81 15.57 0.02 2.15
N ALA A 82 16.14 0.18 3.35
CA ALA A 82 16.39 -0.93 4.27
C ALA A 82 15.07 -1.63 4.66
N ARG A 83 14.03 -0.85 5.00
CA ARG A 83 12.70 -1.37 5.31
C ARG A 83 12.06 -2.08 4.11
N CYS A 84 12.23 -1.56 2.90
CA CYS A 84 11.78 -2.21 1.68
C CYS A 84 12.42 -3.58 1.50
N GLN A 85 13.73 -3.68 1.72
CA GLN A 85 14.44 -4.96 1.65
C GLN A 85 13.95 -5.95 2.73
N GLU A 86 13.86 -5.50 3.98
CA GLU A 86 13.36 -6.32 5.10
C GLU A 86 11.96 -6.88 4.80
N LEU A 87 11.04 -6.02 4.37
CA LEU A 87 9.68 -6.45 4.01
C LEU A 87 9.67 -7.41 2.82
N CYS A 88 10.60 -7.29 1.87
CA CYS A 88 10.73 -8.24 0.78
C CYS A 88 11.22 -9.62 1.24
N GLU A 89 12.12 -9.68 2.22
CA GLU A 89 12.58 -10.93 2.83
C GLU A 89 11.44 -11.63 3.58
N ILE A 90 10.65 -10.88 4.37
CA ILE A 90 9.46 -11.38 5.07
C ILE A 90 8.39 -11.82 4.07
N SER A 91 8.12 -11.00 3.06
CA SER A 91 7.17 -11.27 1.97
C SER A 91 7.44 -12.64 1.33
N ARG A 92 8.69 -12.93 1.01
CA ARG A 92 9.11 -14.23 0.45
C ARG A 92 8.84 -15.39 1.41
N ALA A 93 9.11 -15.22 2.70
CA ALA A 93 8.85 -16.25 3.71
C ALA A 93 7.36 -16.55 3.88
N LEU A 94 6.50 -15.53 3.72
CA LEU A 94 5.04 -15.65 3.85
C LEU A 94 4.33 -16.03 2.55
N GLY A 95 5.03 -16.08 1.42
CA GLY A 95 4.40 -16.22 0.10
C GLY A 95 3.50 -15.03 -0.27
N CYS A 96 3.79 -13.85 0.28
CA CYS A 96 3.10 -12.59 0.00
C CYS A 96 3.92 -11.80 -1.03
N ASP A 97 3.37 -11.52 -2.21
CA ASP A 97 4.13 -10.95 -3.34
C ASP A 97 3.92 -9.44 -3.53
N LYS A 98 3.33 -8.74 -2.55
CA LYS A 98 2.98 -7.32 -2.67
C LYS A 98 3.30 -6.53 -1.41
N ILE A 99 3.85 -5.35 -1.60
CA ILE A 99 4.02 -4.33 -0.55
C ILE A 99 3.33 -3.07 -1.03
N VAL A 100 2.47 -2.50 -0.19
CA VAL A 100 1.88 -1.18 -0.44
C VAL A 100 2.90 -0.11 -0.07
N VAL A 101 3.05 0.88 -0.93
CA VAL A 101 3.95 2.02 -0.69
C VAL A 101 3.19 3.32 -0.92
N VAL A 102 3.38 4.29 -0.02
CA VAL A 102 2.54 5.50 0.05
C VAL A 102 3.40 6.75 -0.18
N PRO A 103 2.97 7.71 -1.02
CA PRO A 103 3.64 8.98 -1.23
C PRO A 103 3.65 9.85 0.03
N SER A 104 4.64 10.72 0.12
CA SER A 104 4.75 11.68 1.23
C SER A 104 3.78 12.86 1.10
N PRO A 105 3.58 13.63 2.18
CA PRO A 105 3.02 14.96 2.09
C PRO A 105 3.72 15.82 1.04
N THR A 106 3.00 16.78 0.48
CA THR A 106 3.61 17.84 -0.34
C THR A 106 4.58 18.64 0.54
N PRO A 107 5.81 18.94 0.09
CA PRO A 107 6.76 19.75 0.85
C PRO A 107 6.16 21.10 1.26
N GLU A 108 6.59 21.64 2.41
CA GLU A 108 6.06 22.90 2.96
C GLU A 108 6.28 24.09 2.01
N ASP A 109 7.43 24.14 1.33
CA ASP A 109 7.74 25.15 0.31
C ASP A 109 7.01 24.91 -1.02
N GLY A 110 6.18 23.87 -1.09
CA GLY A 110 5.48 23.42 -2.28
C GLY A 110 6.32 22.51 -3.17
N ALA A 111 5.67 21.89 -4.14
CA ALA A 111 6.31 21.19 -5.25
C ALA A 111 5.39 21.28 -6.48
N THR A 112 5.98 21.49 -7.64
CA THR A 112 5.28 21.43 -8.92
C THR A 112 4.86 19.99 -9.22
N ARG A 113 3.90 19.84 -10.13
CA ARG A 113 3.44 18.51 -10.56
C ARG A 113 4.59 17.71 -11.17
N GLU A 114 5.45 18.38 -11.93
CA GLU A 114 6.63 17.81 -12.58
C GLU A 114 7.67 17.32 -11.56
N GLU A 115 7.92 18.08 -10.49
CA GLU A 115 8.81 17.68 -9.39
C GLU A 115 8.27 16.46 -8.65
N ILE A 116 6.96 16.45 -8.33
CA ILE A 116 6.30 15.31 -7.69
C ILE A 116 6.39 14.06 -8.57
N GLN A 117 6.17 14.22 -9.87
CA GLN A 117 6.25 13.11 -10.83
C GLN A 117 7.68 12.57 -10.92
N ALA A 118 8.68 13.44 -11.11
CA ALA A 118 10.08 13.05 -11.19
C ALA A 118 10.56 12.36 -9.91
N GLU A 119 10.23 12.89 -8.74
CA GLU A 119 10.59 12.32 -7.44
C GLU A 119 9.94 10.94 -7.24
N SER A 120 8.64 10.82 -7.49
CA SER A 120 7.91 9.56 -7.34
C SER A 120 8.43 8.48 -8.28
N VAL A 121 8.71 8.84 -9.55
CA VAL A 121 9.28 7.91 -10.54
C VAL A 121 10.67 7.44 -10.13
N LYS A 122 11.52 8.36 -9.66
CA LYS A 122 12.87 8.03 -9.16
C LYS A 122 12.78 7.03 -8.01
N VAL A 123 12.04 7.37 -6.97
CA VAL A 123 11.88 6.54 -5.76
C VAL A 123 11.30 5.17 -6.10
N LEU A 124 10.21 5.10 -6.86
CA LEU A 124 9.58 3.83 -7.22
C LEU A 124 10.50 2.95 -8.06
N ARG A 125 11.33 3.51 -8.95
CA ARG A 125 12.32 2.74 -9.70
C ARG A 125 13.40 2.15 -8.79
N GLU A 126 13.87 2.90 -7.82
CA GLU A 126 14.89 2.44 -6.87
C GLU A 126 14.36 1.34 -5.95
N LEU A 127 13.18 1.56 -5.32
CA LEU A 127 12.54 0.54 -4.49
C LEU A 127 12.16 -0.70 -5.31
N ALA A 128 11.75 -0.54 -6.56
CA ALA A 128 11.44 -1.68 -7.44
C ALA A 128 12.67 -2.54 -7.74
N GLU A 129 13.87 -1.95 -7.87
CA GLU A 129 15.10 -2.73 -8.05
C GLU A 129 15.46 -3.51 -6.77
N ILE A 130 15.17 -2.97 -5.58
CA ILE A 130 15.34 -3.68 -4.30
C ILE A 130 14.36 -4.86 -4.22
N ALA A 131 13.11 -4.68 -4.63
CA ALA A 131 12.06 -5.69 -4.54
C ALA A 131 12.20 -6.82 -5.59
N LYS A 132 12.84 -6.54 -6.73
CA LYS A 132 12.93 -7.43 -7.88
C LYS A 132 13.53 -8.83 -7.59
N PRO A 133 14.64 -8.99 -6.82
CA PRO A 133 15.19 -10.31 -6.51
C PRO A 133 14.27 -11.20 -5.66
N TYR A 134 13.24 -10.60 -5.06
CA TYR A 134 12.27 -11.28 -4.20
C TYR A 134 10.95 -11.58 -4.90
N ASP A 135 10.81 -11.22 -6.18
CA ASP A 135 9.55 -11.28 -6.95
C ASP A 135 8.40 -10.51 -6.29
N VAL A 136 8.73 -9.44 -5.55
CA VAL A 136 7.76 -8.58 -4.87
C VAL A 136 7.38 -7.40 -5.76
N LYS A 137 6.08 -7.11 -5.79
CA LYS A 137 5.49 -5.97 -6.49
C LYS A 137 5.19 -4.84 -5.52
N LEU A 138 5.50 -3.61 -5.92
CA LEU A 138 5.13 -2.41 -5.20
C LEU A 138 3.78 -1.91 -5.71
N ALA A 139 2.81 -1.84 -4.80
CA ALA A 139 1.50 -1.26 -5.06
C ALA A 139 1.50 0.18 -4.56
N PHE A 140 1.67 1.14 -5.47
CA PHE A 140 1.70 2.55 -5.14
C PHE A 140 0.28 3.05 -4.87
N GLU A 141 0.01 3.45 -3.64
CA GLU A 141 -1.30 3.93 -3.22
C GLU A 141 -1.33 5.45 -3.19
N PHE A 142 -2.14 6.07 -4.03
CA PHE A 142 -2.37 7.52 -3.95
C PHE A 142 -3.35 7.82 -2.81
N LEU A 143 -3.13 8.93 -2.10
CA LEU A 143 -4.01 9.34 -1.01
C LEU A 143 -4.76 10.62 -1.41
N GLY A 144 -6.09 10.55 -1.43
CA GLY A 144 -6.96 11.66 -1.86
C GLY A 144 -6.91 12.92 -0.99
N PHE A 145 -6.09 12.93 0.05
CA PHE A 145 -6.08 13.94 1.09
C PHE A 145 -5.33 15.22 0.69
N GLY A 146 -5.77 16.35 1.25
CA GLY A 146 -5.24 17.69 0.94
C GLY A 146 -3.72 17.82 1.09
N TRP A 147 -3.16 17.11 2.08
CA TRP A 147 -1.74 17.15 2.42
C TRP A 147 -0.86 16.29 1.51
N CYS A 148 -1.40 15.29 0.83
CA CYS A 148 -0.61 14.31 0.10
C CYS A 148 -0.11 14.87 -1.24
N SER A 149 1.10 14.46 -1.67
CA SER A 149 1.67 14.90 -2.95
C SER A 149 1.05 14.24 -4.19
N VAL A 150 0.54 13.01 -4.08
CA VAL A 150 -0.12 12.29 -5.18
C VAL A 150 -1.53 11.92 -4.76
N ARG A 151 -2.50 12.63 -5.33
CA ARG A 151 -3.88 12.66 -4.81
C ARG A 151 -4.93 12.05 -5.71
N THR A 152 -4.62 11.86 -6.99
CA THR A 152 -5.59 11.41 -7.99
C THR A 152 -5.10 10.15 -8.69
N LEU A 153 -6.05 9.32 -9.14
CA LEU A 153 -5.75 8.14 -9.94
C LEU A 153 -4.99 8.51 -11.22
N GLU A 154 -5.35 9.62 -11.87
CA GLU A 154 -4.68 10.06 -13.10
C GLU A 154 -3.19 10.36 -12.85
N GLN A 155 -2.87 11.10 -11.80
CA GLN A 155 -1.47 11.39 -11.44
C GLN A 155 -0.71 10.13 -11.04
N CYS A 156 -1.32 9.27 -10.22
CA CYS A 156 -0.74 7.99 -9.82
C CYS A 156 -0.43 7.11 -11.03
N TRP A 157 -1.37 7.03 -11.98
CA TRP A 157 -1.21 6.22 -13.18
C TRP A 157 -0.10 6.73 -14.09
N GLU A 158 0.00 8.04 -14.31
CA GLU A 158 1.09 8.62 -15.10
C GLU A 158 2.47 8.31 -14.48
N ILE A 159 2.60 8.41 -13.15
CA ILE A 159 3.81 8.02 -12.42
C ILE A 159 4.11 6.53 -12.64
N VAL A 160 3.16 5.64 -12.36
CA VAL A 160 3.34 4.19 -12.51
C VAL A 160 3.70 3.80 -13.93
N LYS A 161 3.09 4.43 -14.94
CA LYS A 161 3.41 4.24 -16.35
C LYS A 161 4.84 4.67 -16.66
N GLU A 162 5.25 5.85 -16.19
CA GLU A 162 6.59 6.39 -16.43
C GLU A 162 7.70 5.58 -15.74
N THR A 163 7.42 4.93 -14.60
CA THR A 163 8.43 4.05 -13.98
C THR A 163 8.94 2.98 -14.95
N ASN A 164 8.09 2.53 -15.88
CA ASN A 164 8.35 1.45 -16.83
C ASN A 164 8.88 0.17 -16.15
N ARG A 165 8.35 -0.15 -14.96
CA ARG A 165 8.72 -1.36 -14.20
C ARG A 165 7.58 -2.36 -14.18
N ALA A 166 7.89 -3.64 -14.41
CA ALA A 166 6.88 -4.71 -14.39
C ALA A 166 6.36 -4.99 -12.97
N ASN A 167 7.19 -4.75 -11.95
CA ASN A 167 6.87 -4.96 -10.53
C ASN A 167 6.41 -3.68 -9.82
N VAL A 168 5.93 -2.68 -10.56
CA VAL A 168 5.26 -1.49 -10.00
C VAL A 168 3.87 -1.40 -10.59
N GLY A 169 2.88 -1.29 -9.71
CA GLY A 169 1.48 -1.02 -10.05
C GLY A 169 0.87 -0.08 -9.02
N LEU A 170 -0.47 -0.05 -8.94
CA LEU A 170 -1.20 0.86 -8.07
C LEU A 170 -2.25 0.16 -7.22
N VAL A 171 -2.61 0.82 -6.12
CA VAL A 171 -3.82 0.57 -5.34
C VAL A 171 -4.89 1.57 -5.79
N ILE A 172 -6.12 1.09 -6.00
CA ILE A 172 -7.30 1.96 -6.09
C ILE A 172 -8.09 1.76 -4.81
N ASP A 173 -8.16 2.80 -3.98
CA ASP A 173 -9.01 2.86 -2.79
C ASP A 173 -10.18 3.81 -3.07
N THR A 174 -11.41 3.40 -2.76
CA THR A 174 -12.63 4.17 -3.05
C THR A 174 -12.71 5.51 -2.29
N CYS A 175 -12.26 5.57 -1.04
CA CYS A 175 -12.18 6.79 -0.24
C CYS A 175 -11.15 7.74 -0.86
N HIS A 176 -9.94 7.26 -1.14
CA HIS A 176 -8.91 8.11 -1.75
C HIS A 176 -9.29 8.56 -3.15
N PHE A 177 -9.91 7.69 -3.94
CA PHE A 177 -10.44 8.03 -5.26
C PHE A 177 -11.47 9.16 -5.17
N TYR A 178 -12.44 9.05 -4.26
CA TYR A 178 -13.47 10.06 -4.03
C TYR A 178 -12.88 11.36 -3.47
N ALA A 179 -12.14 11.30 -2.36
CA ALA A 179 -11.53 12.44 -1.67
C ALA A 179 -10.59 13.23 -2.58
N GLY A 180 -9.81 12.54 -3.42
CA GLY A 180 -8.90 13.14 -4.38
C GLY A 180 -9.59 13.81 -5.57
N GLY A 181 -10.88 13.53 -5.78
CA GLY A 181 -11.62 14.02 -6.96
C GLY A 181 -11.27 13.28 -8.24
N SER A 182 -10.87 12.01 -8.13
CA SER A 182 -10.71 11.14 -9.30
C SER A 182 -12.08 10.87 -9.95
N THR A 183 -12.07 10.50 -11.24
CA THR A 183 -13.31 10.35 -12.03
C THR A 183 -13.40 8.97 -12.64
N LEU A 184 -14.61 8.42 -12.84
CA LEU A 184 -14.76 7.10 -13.47
C LEU A 184 -14.02 6.96 -14.82
N PRO A 185 -14.04 7.98 -15.72
CA PRO A 185 -13.22 7.95 -16.94
C PRO A 185 -11.70 7.80 -16.69
N SER A 186 -11.18 8.20 -15.52
CA SER A 186 -9.77 7.98 -15.18
C SER A 186 -9.44 6.50 -14.96
N ILE A 187 -10.39 5.67 -14.52
CA ILE A 187 -10.23 4.22 -14.38
C ILE A 187 -10.06 3.55 -15.74
N GLU A 188 -10.84 3.98 -16.75
CA GLU A 188 -10.80 3.42 -18.11
C GLU A 188 -9.44 3.62 -18.80
N ARG A 189 -8.62 4.56 -18.32
CA ARG A 189 -7.26 4.82 -18.84
C ARG A 189 -6.18 3.94 -18.22
N VAL A 190 -6.47 3.29 -17.10
CA VAL A 190 -5.50 2.46 -16.37
C VAL A 190 -5.38 1.09 -17.04
N ASP A 191 -4.15 0.63 -17.26
CA ASP A 191 -3.93 -0.77 -17.65
C ASP A 191 -4.40 -1.69 -16.50
N PRO A 192 -5.40 -2.56 -16.71
CA PRO A 192 -5.89 -3.44 -15.66
C PRO A 192 -4.81 -4.35 -15.07
N LYS A 193 -3.73 -4.64 -15.80
CA LYS A 193 -2.59 -5.43 -15.27
C LYS A 193 -1.78 -4.69 -14.21
N LYS A 194 -1.95 -3.37 -14.11
CA LYS A 194 -1.26 -2.49 -13.18
C LYS A 194 -2.07 -2.21 -11.92
N ILE A 195 -3.34 -2.59 -11.89
CA ILE A 195 -4.16 -2.55 -10.67
C ILE A 195 -3.81 -3.78 -9.84
N LEU A 196 -3.01 -3.59 -8.79
CA LEU A 196 -2.54 -4.70 -7.95
C LEU A 196 -3.51 -5.02 -6.82
N ILE A 197 -4.16 -3.98 -6.28
CA ILE A 197 -5.07 -4.07 -5.14
C ILE A 197 -6.22 -3.07 -5.37
N PHE A 198 -7.42 -3.47 -4.98
CA PHE A 198 -8.59 -2.61 -4.93
C PHE A 198 -9.11 -2.63 -3.49
N HIS A 199 -9.05 -1.50 -2.80
CA HIS A 199 -9.64 -1.32 -1.48
C HIS A 199 -11.03 -0.72 -1.65
N ILE A 200 -11.98 -1.25 -0.87
CA ILE A 200 -13.36 -0.80 -0.85
C ILE A 200 -13.72 -0.34 0.54
N ASN A 201 -14.32 0.83 0.62
CA ASN A 201 -14.80 1.52 1.81
C ASN A 201 -15.84 2.56 1.39
N ASP A 202 -16.56 3.11 2.35
CA ASP A 202 -17.45 4.26 2.15
C ASP A 202 -16.89 5.45 2.92
N VAL A 203 -17.52 6.61 2.85
CA VAL A 203 -17.13 7.79 3.62
C VAL A 203 -18.34 8.51 4.19
N GLU A 204 -18.17 9.16 5.35
CA GLU A 204 -19.18 10.06 5.89
C GLU A 204 -19.54 11.20 4.91
N GLU A 205 -20.79 11.66 4.96
CA GLU A 205 -21.22 12.82 4.17
C GLU A 205 -20.60 14.11 4.72
N ARG A 206 -19.55 14.60 4.05
CA ARG A 206 -18.81 15.80 4.44
C ARG A 206 -18.13 16.47 3.24
N PRO A 207 -17.65 17.73 3.37
CA PRO A 207 -16.88 18.37 2.33
C PRO A 207 -15.66 17.52 1.97
N ARG A 208 -15.50 17.21 0.68
CA ARG A 208 -14.56 16.23 0.16
C ARG A 208 -13.12 16.48 0.65
N GLU A 209 -12.72 17.74 0.68
CA GLU A 209 -11.41 18.22 1.11
C GLU A 209 -11.09 17.98 2.59
N THR A 210 -12.09 17.64 3.39
CA THR A 210 -11.95 17.35 4.84
C THR A 210 -11.96 15.86 5.16
N ILE A 211 -12.08 14.99 4.15
CA ILE A 211 -12.07 13.53 4.31
C ILE A 211 -10.65 13.09 4.66
N GLU A 212 -10.57 12.13 5.58
CA GLU A 212 -9.35 11.51 6.10
C GLU A 212 -9.67 10.03 6.38
N ASP A 213 -8.65 9.23 6.69
CA ASP A 213 -8.81 7.81 7.00
C ASP A 213 -9.73 7.52 8.19
N ALA A 214 -9.91 8.48 9.10
CA ALA A 214 -10.81 8.33 10.24
C ALA A 214 -12.30 8.41 9.86
N HIS A 215 -12.62 8.81 8.63
CA HIS A 215 -13.99 9.06 8.17
C HIS A 215 -14.52 7.99 7.21
N ARG A 216 -13.79 6.88 7.04
CA ARG A 216 -14.14 5.74 6.19
C ARG A 216 -14.46 4.47 7.00
#